data_AF-A0A8J4TZT3-F1
#
_entry.id   AF-A0A8J4TZT3-F1
#
_cell.length_a   1.000
_cell.length_b   1.000
_cell.length_c   1.000
_cell.angle_alpha   90.00
_cell.angle_beta   90.00
_cell.angle_gamma   90.00
#
_symmetry.space_group_name_H-M   'P 1'
#
loop_
_entity.id
_entity.type
_entity.pdbx_description
1 polymer ?
#
loop_
_entity_poly.entity_id
_entity_poly.type
_entity_poly.pdbx_seq_one_letter_code
_entity_poly.pdbx_strand_id
1 'polypeptide(L)'
;NCTMANVDDNNPLSSQNLLTCRVERCNNLGDCVILNGSHVCNCMLGYLGDECEGTVNYGIAAPLTLGVLAVLVIFIVLAFVVAFIQQRRRERL
;
A
#
# COMPACT_ATOMS: atom_id res chain seq x y z
N ASN A 1 -21.35 4.70 -10.26
CA ASN A 1 -22.64 5.32 -9.92
C ASN A 1 -22.51 5.78 -8.48
N CYS A 2 -22.58 7.07 -8.18
CA CYS A 2 -22.34 7.55 -6.81
C CYS A 2 -23.62 7.40 -5.98
N THR A 3 -23.57 6.61 -4.91
CA THR A 3 -24.72 6.39 -4.02
C THR A 3 -24.67 7.42 -2.91
N MET A 4 -25.51 8.45 -2.99
CA MET A 4 -25.68 9.43 -1.92
C MET A 4 -26.56 8.82 -0.82
N ALA A 5 -26.04 8.72 0.41
CA ALA A 5 -26.76 8.11 1.54
C ALA A 5 -27.76 9.06 2.22
N ASN A 6 -27.72 10.37 1.92
CA ASN A 6 -28.70 11.37 2.35
C ASN A 6 -28.66 12.54 1.36
N VAL A 7 -29.71 12.71 0.55
CA VAL A 7 -29.89 13.87 -0.31
C VAL A 7 -30.94 14.76 0.35
N ASP A 8 -30.51 15.88 0.92
CA ASP A 8 -31.41 16.98 1.26
C ASP A 8 -31.57 17.86 0.02
N ASP A 9 -32.64 17.64 -0.75
CA ASP A 9 -32.94 18.31 -2.03
C ASP A 9 -33.15 19.84 -1.95
N ASN A 10 -33.01 20.45 -0.76
CA ASN A 10 -33.18 21.89 -0.55
C ASN A 10 -31.86 22.67 -0.35
N ASN A 11 -30.70 22.03 -0.52
CA ASN A 11 -29.40 22.68 -0.36
C ASN A 11 -28.64 22.82 -1.70
N PRO A 12 -28.28 24.05 -2.15
CA PRO A 12 -27.47 24.28 -3.35
C PRO A 12 -26.07 23.65 -3.31
N LEU A 13 -25.65 23.08 -2.16
CA LEU A 13 -24.43 22.29 -2.00
C LEU A 13 -24.48 20.87 -2.64
N SER A 14 -25.58 20.49 -3.29
CA SER A 14 -25.66 19.23 -4.04
C SER A 14 -24.79 19.23 -5.32
N SER A 15 -24.58 20.39 -5.93
CA SER A 15 -23.83 20.52 -7.19
C SER A 15 -22.31 20.29 -7.03
N GLN A 16 -21.75 20.59 -5.86
CA GLN A 16 -20.35 20.29 -5.54
C GLN A 16 -20.14 18.80 -5.18
N ASN A 17 -21.16 18.15 -4.64
CA ASN A 17 -21.10 16.74 -4.21
C ASN A 17 -20.84 15.78 -5.39
N LEU A 18 -21.39 16.09 -6.57
CA LEU A 18 -21.17 15.31 -7.80
C LEU A 18 -19.75 15.48 -8.37
N LEU A 19 -19.11 16.64 -8.17
CA LEU A 19 -17.74 16.88 -8.60
C LEU A 19 -16.73 16.27 -7.62
N THR A 20 -17.03 16.36 -6.32
CA THR A 20 -16.22 15.80 -5.24
C THR A 20 -16.23 14.27 -5.27
N CYS A 21 -17.38 13.65 -5.58
CA CYS A 21 -17.51 12.20 -5.64
C CYS A 21 -17.53 11.71 -7.08
N ARG A 22 -16.35 11.61 -7.69
CA ARG A 22 -16.15 10.98 -9.00
C ARG A 22 -15.51 9.61 -8.79
N VAL A 23 -16.01 8.57 -9.44
CA VAL A 23 -15.45 7.21 -9.33
C VAL A 23 -13.96 7.16 -9.69
N GLU A 24 -13.51 8.06 -10.58
CA GLU A 24 -12.09 8.26 -10.94
C GLU A 24 -11.23 8.71 -9.75
N ARG A 25 -11.79 9.40 -8.74
CA ARG A 25 -11.08 9.76 -7.50
C ARG A 25 -10.78 8.55 -6.63
N CYS A 26 -11.62 7.53 -6.67
CA CYS A 26 -11.34 6.25 -6.02
C CYS A 26 -10.58 5.29 -6.96
N ASN A 27 -9.85 5.84 -7.95
CA ASN A 27 -9.11 5.12 -8.99
C ASN A 27 -9.93 4.07 -9.76
N ASN A 28 -11.27 4.17 -9.77
CA ASN A 28 -12.16 3.11 -10.26
C ASN A 28 -11.96 1.75 -9.55
N LEU A 29 -11.31 1.75 -8.39
CA LEU A 29 -10.98 0.59 -7.56
C LEU A 29 -11.85 0.51 -6.29
N GLY A 30 -12.92 1.31 -6.26
CA GLY A 30 -13.85 1.39 -5.15
C GLY A 30 -15.10 2.19 -5.53
N ASP A 31 -16.08 2.12 -4.63
CA ASP A 31 -17.31 2.90 -4.74
C ASP A 31 -17.15 4.22 -4.00
N CYS A 32 -17.47 5.32 -4.69
CA CYS A 32 -17.48 6.63 -4.06
C CYS A 32 -18.80 6.86 -3.32
N VAL A 33 -18.71 7.14 -2.02
CA VAL A 33 -19.83 7.41 -1.13
C VAL A 33 -19.65 8.73 -0.40
N ILE A 34 -20.76 9.40 -0.07
CA ILE A 34 -20.74 10.68 0.62
C ILE A 34 -21.39 10.49 1.99
N LEU A 35 -20.61 10.67 3.05
CA LEU A 35 -21.04 10.54 4.43
C LEU A 35 -20.95 11.90 5.11
N ASN A 36 -22.07 12.41 5.64
CA ASN A 36 -22.12 13.69 6.37
C ASN A 36 -21.52 14.89 5.61
N GLY A 37 -21.66 14.92 4.28
CA GLY A 37 -21.08 15.96 3.42
C GLY A 37 -19.59 15.79 3.13
N SER A 38 -18.95 14.71 3.60
CA SER A 38 -17.57 14.36 3.29
C SER A 38 -17.49 13.20 2.29
N HIS A 39 -16.49 13.24 1.42
CA HIS A 39 -16.19 12.21 0.44
C HIS A 39 -15.42 11.05 1.07
N VAL A 40 -15.89 9.83 0.85
CA VAL A 40 -15.22 8.61 1.32
C VAL A 40 -15.23 7.58 0.19
N CYS A 41 -14.07 6.97 -0.07
CA CYS A 41 -13.96 5.84 -1.00
C CYS A 41 -14.15 4.53 -0.24
N ASN A 42 -15.11 3.72 -0.66
CA ASN A 42 -15.27 2.34 -0.23
C ASN A 42 -14.50 1.42 -1.18
N CYS A 43 -13.24 1.14 -0.83
CA CYS A 43 -12.33 0.38 -1.69
C CYS A 43 -12.74 -1.10 -1.83
N MET A 44 -12.51 -1.66 -3.03
CA MET A 44 -12.67 -3.10 -3.25
C MET A 44 -11.65 -3.91 -2.44
N LEU A 45 -12.00 -5.17 -2.17
CA LEU A 45 -11.12 -6.14 -1.52
C LEU A 45 -9.74 -6.15 -2.18
N GLY A 46 -8.72 -5.80 -1.39
CA GLY A 46 -7.33 -5.77 -1.87
C GLY A 46 -6.78 -4.37 -2.13
N TYR A 47 -7.59 -3.31 -2.00
CA TYR A 47 -7.17 -1.91 -2.12
C TYR A 47 -7.37 -1.15 -0.81
N LEU A 48 -6.46 -0.24 -0.49
CA LEU A 48 -6.49 0.63 0.70
C LEU A 48 -6.02 2.04 0.33
N GLY A 49 -6.20 3.00 1.23
CA GLY A 49 -5.86 4.40 1.00
C GLY A 49 -7.11 5.25 0.80
N ASP A 50 -6.96 6.57 0.86
CA ASP A 50 -8.08 7.52 0.77
C ASP A 50 -8.70 7.55 -0.63
N GLU A 51 -7.90 7.25 -1.66
CA GLU A 51 -8.29 7.17 -3.07
C GLU A 51 -8.17 5.72 -3.61
N CYS A 52 -8.08 4.72 -2.74
CA CYS A 52 -7.84 3.31 -3.09
C CYS A 52 -6.54 3.08 -3.90
N GLU A 53 -5.52 3.91 -3.66
CA GLU A 53 -4.23 3.90 -4.36
C GLU A 53 -3.27 2.80 -3.88
N GLY A 54 -3.42 2.36 -2.63
CA GLY A 54 -2.64 1.28 -2.03
C GLY A 54 -3.25 -0.09 -2.36
N THR A 55 -2.41 -1.11 -2.49
CA THR A 55 -2.87 -2.51 -2.53
C THR A 55 -2.43 -3.24 -1.27
N VAL A 56 -3.23 -4.21 -0.82
CA VAL A 56 -2.88 -5.11 0.30
C VAL A 56 -1.55 -5.81 0.07
N ASN A 57 -1.14 -5.96 -1.20
CA ASN A 57 0.14 -6.51 -1.60
C ASN A 57 1.35 -5.66 -1.15
N TYR A 58 1.19 -4.36 -0.92
CA TYR A 58 2.27 -3.52 -0.36
C TYR A 58 2.64 -3.92 1.07
N GLY A 59 1.67 -4.39 1.87
CA GLY A 59 1.94 -4.91 3.21
C GLY A 59 2.73 -6.22 3.22
N ILE A 60 2.74 -6.95 2.10
CA ILE A 60 3.43 -8.24 1.92
C ILE A 60 4.75 -8.06 1.15
N ALA A 61 4.89 -7.01 0.33
CA ALA A 61 6.13 -6.70 -0.39
C ALA A 61 7.22 -6.11 0.53
N ALA A 62 6.84 -5.33 1.55
CA ALA A 62 7.77 -4.78 2.54
C ALA A 62 8.54 -5.87 3.33
N PRO A 63 7.90 -6.92 3.90
CA PRO A 63 8.63 -7.94 4.64
C PRO A 63 9.52 -8.83 3.75
N LEU A 64 9.12 -9.09 2.49
CA LEU A 64 9.89 -9.97 1.60
C LEU A 64 11.21 -9.36 1.14
N THR A 65 11.21 -8.07 0.81
CA THR A 65 12.43 -7.37 0.38
C THR A 65 13.47 -7.26 1.51
N LEU A 66 13.01 -6.95 2.73
CA LEU A 66 13.87 -6.91 3.92
C LEU A 66 14.42 -8.30 4.29
N GLY A 67 13.58 -9.33 4.19
CA GLY A 67 14.00 -10.72 4.44
C GLY A 67 15.10 -11.17 3.48
N VAL A 68 14.94 -10.93 2.18
CA VAL A 68 15.96 -11.29 1.17
C VAL A 68 17.27 -10.52 1.40
N LEU A 69 17.19 -9.22 1.70
CA LEU A 69 18.37 -8.39 2.01
C LEU A 69 19.12 -8.92 3.23
N ALA A 70 18.42 -9.26 4.32
CA ALA A 70 19.03 -9.80 5.53
C ALA A 70 19.72 -11.14 5.26
N VAL A 71 19.09 -12.03 4.50
CA VAL A 71 19.67 -13.33 4.12
C VAL A 71 20.95 -13.13 3.30
N LEU A 72 20.93 -12.26 2.29
CA LEU A 72 22.11 -11.96 1.47
C LEU A 72 23.27 -11.40 2.33
N VAL A 73 22.99 -10.47 3.24
CA VAL A 73 24.01 -9.90 4.14
C VAL A 73 24.60 -10.99 5.05
N ILE A 74 23.77 -11.87 5.62
CA ILE A 74 24.24 -12.99 6.46
C ILE A 74 25.14 -13.94 5.65
N PHE A 75 24.74 -14.31 4.43
CA PHE A 75 25.55 -15.17 3.56
C PHE A 75 26.89 -14.53 3.21
N ILE A 76 26.91 -13.23 2.91
CA ILE A 76 28.14 -12.48 2.62
C ILE A 76 29.05 -12.48 3.85
N VAL A 77 28.51 -12.15 5.04
CA VAL A 77 29.28 -12.13 6.29
C VAL A 77 29.84 -13.52 6.61
N LEU A 78 29.03 -14.57 6.50
CA LEU A 78 29.48 -15.96 6.70
C LEU A 78 30.58 -16.34 5.72
N ALA A 79 30.45 -15.99 4.43
CA ALA A 79 31.47 -16.25 3.43
C ALA A 79 32.78 -15.54 3.74
N PHE A 80 32.74 -14.26 4.15
CA PHE A 80 33.93 -13.51 4.57
C PHE A 80 34.58 -14.10 5.82
N VAL A 81 33.80 -14.47 6.83
CA VAL A 81 34.30 -15.11 8.05
C VAL A 81 34.94 -16.46 7.73
N VAL A 82 34.29 -17.28 6.92
CA VAL A 82 34.82 -18.58 6.48
C VAL A 82 36.10 -18.37 5.66
N ALA A 83 36.12 -17.44 4.71
CA ALA A 83 37.31 -17.13 3.92
C ALA A 83 38.46 -16.66 4.82
N PHE A 84 38.20 -15.79 5.80
CA PHE A 84 39.22 -15.32 6.75
C PHE A 84 39.76 -16.43 7.65
N ILE A 85 38.87 -17.32 8.13
CA ILE A 85 39.27 -18.50 8.91
C ILE A 85 40.08 -19.46 8.06
N GLN A 86 39.64 -19.73 6.82
CA GLN A 86 40.35 -20.57 5.87
C GLN A 86 41.71 -19.97 5.51
N GLN A 87 41.79 -18.66 5.29
CA GLN A 87 43.01 -17.95 4.99
C GLN A 87 44.01 -18.06 6.15
N ARG A 88 43.56 -17.86 7.39
CA ARG A 88 44.39 -18.09 8.59
C ARG A 88 44.78 -19.55 8.78
N ARG A 89 43.91 -20.51 8.45
CA ARG A 89 44.26 -21.94 8.49
C ARG A 89 45.33 -22.26 7.45
N ARG A 90 45.24 -21.67 6.25
CA ARG A 90 46.20 -21.85 5.16
C ARG A 90 47.58 -21.29 5.47
N GLU A 91 47.67 -20.26 6.32
CA GLU A 91 48.95 -19.73 6.83
C GLU A 91 49.58 -20.60 7.93
N ARG A 92 48.82 -21.52 8.55
CA ARG A 92 49.31 -22.41 9.62
C ARG A 92 49.64 -23.84 9.13
N LEU A 93 49.48 -24.12 7.85
CA LEU A 93 49.85 -25.37 7.16
C LEU A 93 51.08 -25.10 6.29
#